data_AF-A0A2E1B647-F1
#
_entry.id   AF-A0A2E1B647-F1
#
_cell.length_a   1.000
_cell.length_b   1.000
_cell.length_c   1.000
_cell.angle_alpha   90.00
_cell.angle_beta   90.00
_cell.angle_gamma   90.00
#
_symmetry.space_group_name_H-M   'P 1'
#
loop_
_entity.id
_entity.type
_entity.pdbx_description
1 polymer ?
#
loop_
_entity_poly.entity_id
_entity_poly.type
_entity_poly.pdbx_seq_one_letter_code
_entity_poly.pdbx_strand_id
1 'polypeptide(L)'
;MDIEETSIDGARESASALYDVLLDLETQSDRFAGALTTALKDATLGGKGLQTVLGDLGRRLNDLALNAALKPLEGVISSQIGSLTGGLVEAVAHAKGGVPGRITPFAAGGIVSTPTYFGMNGGLGLMGEAGSEAILPLKRGADGSLGVAAGSGGGARIVFNVSTPDAESFRKSEGQVSAMLARAVRSGQRNI
;
A
#
# COMPACT_ATOMS: atom_id res chain seq x y z
N MET A 1 34.34 12.58 22.55
CA MET A 1 33.47 13.37 23.46
C MET A 1 32.48 14.09 22.56
N ASP A 2 31.62 13.35 21.85
CA ASP A 2 30.98 13.82 20.60
C ASP A 2 29.45 13.61 20.57
N ILE A 3 28.85 13.35 21.74
CA ILE A 3 27.42 13.02 21.85
C ILE A 3 26.58 14.27 22.21
N GLU A 4 27.23 15.38 22.58
CA GLU A 4 26.53 16.59 23.06
C GLU A 4 26.29 17.61 21.93
N GLU A 5 27.21 17.72 20.97
CA GLU A 5 27.17 18.72 19.88
C GLU A 5 26.04 18.44 18.86
N THR A 6 25.80 17.17 18.54
CA THR A 6 24.69 16.73 17.66
C THR A 6 23.30 16.98 18.25
N SER A 7 23.19 17.05 19.58
CA SER A 7 21.91 17.31 20.27
C SER A 7 21.52 18.79 20.24
N ILE A 8 22.52 19.69 20.28
CA ILE A 8 22.32 21.14 20.31
C ILE A 8 21.96 21.65 18.91
N ASP A 9 22.57 21.10 17.86
CA ASP A 9 22.23 21.47 16.48
C ASP A 9 20.81 21.04 16.10
N GLY A 10 20.40 19.82 16.48
CA GLY A 10 19.01 19.37 16.28
C GLY A 10 17.99 20.19 17.09
N ALA A 11 18.36 20.65 18.29
CA ALA A 11 17.52 21.53 19.10
C ALA A 11 17.39 22.94 18.47
N ARG A 12 18.44 23.46 17.83
CA ARG A 12 18.42 24.75 17.11
C ARG A 12 17.59 24.68 15.83
N GLU A 13 17.69 23.59 15.09
CA GLU A 13 16.87 23.34 13.90
C GLU A 13 15.38 23.25 14.26
N SER A 14 15.06 22.53 15.34
CA SER A 14 13.70 22.45 15.88
C SER A 14 13.18 23.80 16.37
N ALA A 15 14.04 24.62 16.99
CA ALA A 15 13.68 25.97 17.43
C ALA A 15 13.43 26.94 16.26
N SER A 16 14.20 26.82 15.17
CA SER A 16 13.98 27.60 13.94
C SER A 16 12.67 27.22 13.26
N ALA A 17 12.40 25.92 13.13
CA ALA A 17 11.15 25.44 12.55
C ALA A 17 9.93 25.88 13.38
N LEU A 18 10.05 25.89 14.71
CA LEU A 18 9.01 26.41 15.59
C LEU A 18 8.81 27.92 15.41
N TYR A 19 9.89 28.69 15.27
CA TYR A 19 9.83 30.13 15.03
C TYR A 19 9.12 30.45 13.70
N ASP A 20 9.41 29.70 12.63
CA ASP A 20 8.76 29.89 11.33
C ASP A 20 7.26 29.56 11.39
N VAL A 21 6.87 28.53 12.13
CA VAL A 21 5.45 28.19 12.37
C VAL A 21 4.75 29.28 13.17
N LEU A 22 5.40 29.85 14.18
CA LEU A 22 4.84 30.96 14.97
C LEU A 22 4.65 32.23 14.13
N LEU A 23 5.61 32.52 13.23
CA LEU A 23 5.54 33.68 12.33
C LEU A 23 4.45 33.53 11.26
N ASP A 24 4.24 32.31 10.75
CA ASP A 24 3.14 32.01 9.83
C ASP A 24 1.77 32.10 10.54
N LEU A 25 1.67 31.61 11.78
CA LEU A 25 0.45 31.73 12.61
C LEU A 25 0.09 33.19 12.93
N GLU A 26 1.08 34.03 13.22
CA GLU A 26 0.89 35.46 13.45
C GLU A 26 0.34 36.15 12.19
N THR A 27 0.98 35.90 11.04
CA THR A 27 0.56 36.45 9.74
C THR A 27 -0.86 35.99 9.36
N GLN A 28 -1.21 34.74 9.65
CA GLN A 28 -2.56 34.22 9.40
C GLN A 28 -3.60 34.84 10.33
N SER A 29 -3.22 35.08 11.59
CA SER A 29 -4.08 35.70 12.61
C SER A 29 -4.39 37.17 12.29
N ASP A 30 -3.42 37.93 11.80
CA ASP A 30 -3.62 39.32 11.37
C ASP A 30 -4.57 39.43 10.17
N ARG A 31 -4.42 38.52 9.20
CA ARG A 31 -5.32 38.43 8.03
C ARG A 31 -6.74 38.03 8.45
N PHE A 32 -6.87 37.12 9.40
CA PHE A 32 -8.15 36.72 9.96
C PHE A 32 -8.83 37.87 10.71
N ALA A 33 -8.09 38.60 11.55
CA ALA A 33 -8.61 39.76 12.29
C ALA A 33 -9.07 40.89 11.33
N GLY A 34 -8.30 41.14 10.26
CA GLY A 34 -8.68 42.08 9.21
C GLY A 34 -9.96 41.67 8.46
N ALA A 35 -10.08 40.39 8.12
CA ALA A 35 -11.27 39.84 7.47
C ALA A 35 -12.51 39.90 8.38
N LEU A 36 -12.36 39.57 9.67
CA LEU A 36 -13.43 39.63 10.66
C LEU A 36 -13.91 41.07 10.89
N THR A 37 -12.97 42.01 11.02
CA THR A 37 -13.29 43.44 11.19
C THR A 37 -14.02 43.99 9.97
N THR A 38 -13.59 43.61 8.76
CA THR A 38 -14.25 44.00 7.51
C THR A 38 -15.65 43.40 7.41
N ALA A 39 -15.80 42.12 7.75
CA ALA A 39 -17.09 41.45 7.73
C ALA A 39 -18.08 42.05 8.75
N LEU A 40 -17.62 42.40 9.95
CA LEU A 40 -18.44 43.06 10.97
C LEU A 40 -18.82 44.48 10.54
N LYS A 41 -17.89 45.22 9.93
CA LYS A 41 -18.15 46.53 9.33
C LYS A 41 -19.19 46.44 8.20
N ASP A 42 -19.07 45.44 7.32
CA ASP A 42 -20.00 45.22 6.21
C ASP A 42 -21.37 44.73 6.67
N ALA A 43 -21.43 43.92 7.72
CA ALA A 43 -22.69 43.46 8.32
C ALA A 43 -23.45 44.60 9.01
N THR A 44 -22.72 45.53 9.64
CA THR A 44 -23.31 46.66 10.39
C THR A 44 -23.66 47.85 9.50
N LEU A 45 -22.87 48.15 8.48
CA LEU A 45 -23.11 49.27 7.55
C LEU A 45 -23.88 48.88 6.28
N GLY A 46 -23.76 47.63 5.83
CA GLY A 46 -24.24 47.18 4.51
C GLY A 46 -25.50 46.32 4.50
N GLY A 47 -26.08 45.98 5.65
CA GLY A 47 -27.35 45.22 5.74
C GLY A 47 -27.28 43.78 5.21
N LYS A 48 -26.10 43.26 4.89
CA LYS A 48 -25.92 41.83 4.59
C LYS A 48 -26.27 41.03 5.84
N GLY A 49 -27.24 40.12 5.73
CA GLY A 49 -27.66 39.29 6.85
C GLY A 49 -26.48 38.55 7.47
N LEU A 50 -26.43 38.50 8.80
CA LEU A 50 -25.45 37.74 9.58
C LEU A 50 -25.31 36.29 9.07
N GLN A 51 -26.38 35.73 8.54
CA GLN A 51 -26.46 34.40 7.95
C GLN A 51 -25.61 34.25 6.68
N THR A 52 -25.53 35.29 5.85
CA THR A 52 -24.64 35.29 4.66
C THR A 52 -23.19 35.34 5.08
N VAL A 53 -22.87 36.17 6.08
CA VAL A 53 -21.50 36.28 6.62
C VAL A 53 -21.06 34.98 7.30
N LEU A 54 -21.91 34.37 8.12
CA LEU A 54 -21.65 33.07 8.76
C LEU A 54 -21.60 31.93 7.73
N GLY A 55 -22.43 31.99 6.69
CA GLY A 55 -22.40 31.03 5.59
C GLY A 55 -21.09 31.10 4.80
N ASP A 56 -20.63 32.30 4.47
CA ASP A 56 -19.37 32.51 3.76
C ASP A 56 -18.15 32.17 4.63
N LEU A 57 -18.19 32.46 5.94
CA LEU A 57 -17.17 32.03 6.89
C LEU A 57 -17.13 30.50 7.03
N GLY A 58 -18.29 29.86 7.14
CA GLY A 58 -18.41 28.40 7.22
C GLY A 58 -17.87 27.70 5.97
N ARG A 59 -18.13 28.24 4.78
CA ARG A 59 -17.56 27.76 3.52
C ARG A 59 -16.04 27.90 3.48
N ARG A 60 -15.50 29.05 3.88
CA ARG A 60 -14.05 29.28 3.93
C ARG A 60 -13.35 28.40 4.96
N LEU A 61 -13.98 28.12 6.10
CA LEU A 61 -13.46 27.18 7.09
C LEU A 61 -13.50 25.73 6.58
N ASN A 62 -14.54 25.35 5.86
CA ASN A 62 -14.63 24.06 5.20
C ASN A 62 -13.56 23.90 4.11
N ASP A 63 -13.33 24.94 3.30
CA ASP A 63 -12.30 24.96 2.26
C ASP A 63 -10.89 24.93 2.88
N LEU A 64 -10.65 25.66 3.98
CA LEU A 64 -9.36 25.64 4.66
C LEU A 64 -9.10 24.30 5.36
N ALA A 65 -10.10 23.72 6.02
CA ALA A 65 -10.00 22.41 6.66
C ALA A 65 -9.79 21.30 5.62
N LEU A 66 -10.51 21.36 4.50
CA LEU A 66 -10.35 20.43 3.38
C LEU A 66 -8.98 20.58 2.74
N ASN A 67 -8.53 21.81 2.46
CA ASN A 67 -7.22 22.05 1.88
C ASN A 67 -6.07 21.72 2.86
N ALA A 68 -6.21 21.96 4.16
CA ALA A 68 -5.21 21.59 5.14
C ALA A 68 -5.12 20.06 5.33
N ALA A 69 -6.26 19.36 5.28
CA ALA A 69 -6.32 17.90 5.33
C ALA A 69 -5.77 17.24 4.05
N LEU A 70 -5.98 17.87 2.89
CA LEU A 70 -5.52 17.36 1.61
C LEU A 70 -4.11 17.82 1.22
N LYS A 71 -3.59 18.93 1.76
CA LYS A 71 -2.22 19.44 1.51
C LYS A 71 -1.08 18.42 1.72
N PRO A 72 -1.03 17.64 2.82
CA PRO A 72 0.00 16.61 2.96
C PRO A 72 -0.18 15.49 1.92
N LEU A 73 -1.42 15.24 1.47
CA LEU A 73 -1.70 14.33 0.36
C LEU A 73 -1.26 14.93 -0.99
N GLU A 74 -1.49 16.22 -1.22
CA GLU A 74 -1.11 16.96 -2.42
C GLU A 74 0.42 17.11 -2.55
N GLY A 75 1.13 17.30 -1.43
CA GLY A 75 2.60 17.32 -1.37
C GLY A 75 3.23 15.95 -1.65
N VAL A 76 2.63 14.87 -1.13
CA VAL A 76 3.07 13.49 -1.40
C VAL A 76 2.72 13.05 -2.83
N ILE A 77 1.57 13.47 -3.34
CA ILE A 77 1.14 13.18 -4.72
C ILE A 77 1.97 14.01 -5.71
N SER A 78 2.28 15.28 -5.44
CA SER A 78 3.07 16.13 -6.36
C SER A 78 4.56 15.79 -6.38
N SER A 79 5.17 15.45 -5.25
CA SER A 79 6.58 15.01 -5.19
C SER A 79 6.80 13.63 -5.84
N GLN A 80 5.82 12.73 -5.75
CA GLN A 80 5.86 11.45 -6.45
C GLN A 80 5.41 11.55 -7.92
N ILE A 81 4.47 12.43 -8.29
CA ILE A 81 4.13 12.68 -9.69
C ILE A 81 5.27 13.41 -10.42
N GLY A 82 6.03 14.29 -9.76
CA GLY A 82 7.20 14.94 -10.32
C GLY A 82 8.34 13.97 -10.66
N SER A 83 8.60 12.98 -9.81
CA SER A 83 9.60 11.93 -10.09
C SER A 83 9.10 10.90 -11.11
N LEU A 84 7.79 10.64 -11.15
CA LEU A 84 7.18 9.76 -12.14
C LEU A 84 7.07 10.41 -13.52
N THR A 85 6.89 11.73 -13.63
CA THR A 85 6.87 12.44 -14.92
C THR A 85 8.27 12.68 -15.48
N GLY A 86 9.26 12.96 -14.63
CA GLY A 86 10.66 13.00 -15.03
C GLY A 86 11.21 11.64 -15.50
N GLY A 87 10.82 10.54 -14.84
CA GLY A 87 11.20 9.18 -15.24
C GLY A 87 10.36 8.55 -16.37
N LEU A 88 9.14 9.05 -16.61
CA LEU A 88 8.27 8.60 -17.73
C LEU A 88 8.81 9.10 -19.07
N VAL A 89 9.28 10.35 -19.17
CA VAL A 89 9.80 10.88 -20.44
C VAL A 89 11.03 10.11 -20.94
N GLU A 90 11.83 9.54 -20.02
CA GLU A 90 12.95 8.65 -20.37
C GLU A 90 12.49 7.20 -20.68
N ALA A 91 11.36 6.75 -20.12
CA ALA A 91 10.76 5.44 -20.40
C ALA A 91 10.03 5.35 -21.75
N VAL A 92 9.79 6.46 -22.45
CA VAL A 92 9.31 6.49 -23.86
C VAL A 92 10.32 5.82 -24.81
N ALA A 93 11.55 5.56 -24.36
CA ALA A 93 12.62 4.90 -25.13
C ALA A 93 12.65 3.35 -25.05
N HIS A 94 11.60 2.66 -24.59
CA HIS A 94 11.56 1.19 -24.59
C HIS A 94 10.93 0.61 -25.87
N ALA A 95 11.73 0.65 -26.94
CA ALA A 95 11.41 0.46 -28.35
C ALA A 95 10.83 -0.90 -28.84
N LYS A 96 10.19 -1.75 -28.00
CA LYS A 96 9.60 -3.04 -28.46
C LYS A 96 8.36 -3.50 -27.67
N GLY A 97 7.27 -2.74 -27.72
CA GLY A 97 5.92 -3.24 -27.39
C GLY A 97 5.38 -2.99 -25.97
N GLY A 98 5.78 -1.89 -25.31
CA GLY A 98 5.24 -1.51 -24.01
C GLY A 98 3.81 -0.96 -24.08
N VAL A 99 2.94 -1.39 -23.15
CA VAL A 99 1.57 -0.89 -22.97
C VAL A 99 1.62 0.58 -22.52
N PRO A 100 0.94 1.52 -23.20
CA PRO A 100 0.86 2.90 -22.73
C PRO A 100 -0.01 2.96 -21.46
N GLY A 101 0.57 3.39 -20.34
CA GLY A 101 -0.16 3.58 -19.09
C GLY A 101 0.64 3.22 -17.84
N ARG A 102 0.03 3.45 -16.67
CA ARG A 102 0.58 3.00 -15.39
C ARG A 102 0.56 1.46 -15.37
N ILE A 103 1.72 0.84 -15.14
CA ILE A 103 1.84 -0.62 -15.03
C ILE A 103 1.29 -1.05 -13.67
N THR A 104 0.25 -1.88 -13.67
CA THR A 104 -0.28 -2.52 -12.46
C THR A 104 0.37 -3.90 -12.29
N PRO A 105 1.23 -4.12 -11.28
CA PRO A 105 1.88 -5.42 -11.09
C PRO A 105 0.93 -6.42 -10.45
N PHE A 106 0.86 -7.64 -11.01
CA PHE A 106 0.07 -8.76 -10.48
C PHE A 106 0.92 -9.97 -10.05
N ALA A 107 2.22 -9.77 -9.80
CA ALA A 107 3.12 -10.86 -9.41
C ALA A 107 2.72 -11.54 -8.09
N ALA A 108 2.03 -10.82 -7.20
CA ALA A 108 1.48 -11.35 -5.94
C ALA A 108 0.09 -12.00 -6.10
N GLY A 109 -0.45 -12.03 -7.31
CA GLY A 109 -1.84 -12.39 -7.60
C GLY A 109 -2.79 -11.19 -7.58
N GLY A 110 -4.08 -11.45 -7.77
CA GLY A 110 -5.12 -10.42 -7.80
C GLY A 110 -6.46 -10.98 -8.28
N ILE A 111 -7.47 -10.10 -8.39
CA ILE A 111 -8.77 -10.43 -8.97
C ILE A 111 -9.11 -9.36 -10.00
N VAL A 112 -9.58 -9.79 -11.16
CA VAL A 112 -10.08 -8.94 -12.24
C VAL A 112 -11.59 -9.11 -12.28
N SER A 113 -12.31 -8.09 -11.84
CA SER A 113 -13.77 -8.14 -11.74
C SER A 113 -14.49 -7.43 -12.90
N THR A 114 -13.76 -6.78 -13.80
CA THR A 114 -14.30 -5.99 -14.90
C THR A 114 -13.51 -6.23 -16.19
N PRO A 115 -14.15 -6.16 -17.37
CA PRO A 115 -13.46 -6.26 -18.66
C PRO A 115 -12.27 -5.30 -18.75
N THR A 116 -11.06 -5.83 -18.86
CA THR A 116 -9.81 -5.05 -18.84
C THR A 116 -8.92 -5.45 -20.02
N TYR A 117 -8.46 -4.48 -20.79
CA TYR A 117 -7.54 -4.73 -21.91
C TYR A 117 -6.09 -4.80 -21.42
N PHE A 118 -5.29 -5.67 -22.03
CA PHE A 118 -3.85 -5.74 -21.79
C PHE A 118 -3.09 -5.95 -23.11
N GLY A 119 -1.86 -5.44 -23.18
CA GLY A 119 -1.01 -5.67 -24.34
C GLY A 119 -0.50 -7.10 -24.37
N MET A 120 -0.57 -7.72 -25.55
CA MET A 120 -0.01 -9.03 -25.82
C MET A 120 0.96 -8.90 -27.01
N ASN A 121 1.92 -9.81 -27.13
CA ASN A 121 2.82 -9.76 -28.29
C ASN A 121 2.01 -9.98 -29.57
N GLY A 122 1.88 -8.94 -30.39
CA GLY A 122 1.10 -8.97 -31.64
C GLY A 122 -0.37 -8.54 -31.54
N GLY A 123 -0.85 -8.01 -30.40
CA GLY A 123 -2.23 -7.52 -30.30
C GLY A 123 -2.67 -7.06 -28.90
N LEU A 124 -3.98 -6.89 -28.73
CA LEU A 124 -4.62 -6.61 -27.45
C LEU A 124 -5.38 -7.86 -26.97
N GLY A 125 -5.20 -8.21 -25.71
CA GLY A 125 -6.01 -9.19 -25.00
C GLY A 125 -7.09 -8.52 -24.17
N LEU A 126 -8.17 -9.25 -23.88
CA LEU A 126 -9.24 -8.85 -22.96
C LEU A 126 -9.32 -9.90 -21.84
N MET A 127 -9.41 -9.45 -20.59
CA MET A 127 -9.60 -10.28 -19.38
C MET A 127 -10.87 -9.84 -18.64
N GLY A 128 -11.46 -10.72 -17.83
CA GLY A 128 -12.66 -10.41 -17.06
C GLY A 128 -13.95 -10.41 -17.89
N GLU A 129 -14.02 -11.21 -18.96
CA GLU A 129 -15.24 -11.34 -19.79
C GLU A 129 -16.30 -12.21 -19.11
N ALA A 130 -15.87 -13.21 -18.33
CA ALA A 130 -16.76 -14.20 -17.70
C ALA A 130 -17.05 -13.89 -16.21
N GLY A 131 -16.84 -12.64 -15.78
CA GLY A 131 -17.00 -12.21 -14.38
C GLY A 131 -15.67 -12.10 -13.64
N SER A 132 -15.68 -12.38 -12.33
CA SER A 132 -14.48 -12.22 -11.50
C SER A 132 -13.47 -13.35 -11.76
N GLU A 133 -12.35 -13.00 -12.38
CA GLU A 133 -11.25 -13.90 -12.68
C GLU A 133 -10.09 -13.69 -11.70
N ALA A 134 -9.46 -14.78 -11.24
CA ALA A 134 -8.32 -14.70 -10.33
C ALA A 134 -7.00 -14.69 -11.10
N ILE A 135 -6.10 -13.77 -10.75
CA ILE A 135 -4.70 -13.79 -11.17
C ILE A 135 -3.91 -14.53 -10.10
N LEU A 136 -3.25 -15.61 -10.50
CA LEU A 136 -2.52 -16.47 -9.59
C LEU A 136 -1.01 -16.23 -9.75
N PRO A 137 -0.26 -16.11 -8.63
CA PRO A 137 1.19 -16.02 -8.70
C PRO A 137 1.75 -17.31 -9.30
N LEU A 138 2.71 -17.19 -10.23
CA LEU A 138 3.40 -18.32 -10.83
C LEU A 138 4.82 -18.42 -10.27
N LYS A 139 5.30 -19.65 -10.08
CA LYS A 139 6.67 -19.94 -9.66
C LYS A 139 7.26 -21.03 -10.53
N ARG A 140 8.55 -20.89 -10.85
CA ARG A 140 9.30 -21.92 -11.56
C ARG A 140 9.78 -22.99 -10.58
N GLY A 141 9.55 -24.26 -10.91
CA GLY A 141 10.08 -25.42 -10.19
C GLY A 141 11.58 -25.60 -10.44
N ALA A 142 12.22 -26.44 -9.61
CA ALA A 142 13.63 -26.80 -9.77
C ALA A 142 13.91 -27.57 -11.08
N ASP A 143 12.89 -28.21 -11.63
CA ASP A 143 12.86 -28.86 -12.94
C ASP A 143 12.64 -27.88 -14.10
N GLY A 144 12.49 -26.58 -13.83
CA GLY A 144 12.23 -25.55 -14.82
C GLY A 144 10.77 -25.44 -15.25
N SER A 145 9.87 -26.29 -14.75
CA SER A 145 8.44 -26.20 -15.02
C SER A 145 7.84 -24.93 -14.41
N LEU A 146 6.82 -24.34 -15.05
CA LEU A 146 6.10 -23.19 -14.50
C LEU A 146 4.81 -23.70 -13.85
N GLY A 147 4.67 -23.49 -12.55
CA GLY A 147 3.49 -23.87 -11.78
C GLY A 147 2.82 -22.67 -11.14
N VAL A 148 1.58 -22.85 -10.72
CA VAL A 148 0.92 -21.90 -9.81
C VAL A 148 1.56 -22.01 -8.45
N ALA A 149 1.95 -20.88 -7.87
CA ALA A 149 2.34 -20.78 -6.48
C ALA A 149 1.07 -20.93 -5.62
N ALA A 150 0.59 -22.17 -5.50
CA ALA A 150 -0.27 -22.53 -4.38
C ALA A 150 0.56 -22.21 -3.12
N GLY A 151 0.04 -21.33 -2.26
CA GLY A 151 0.66 -21.06 -0.97
C GLY A 151 1.07 -22.37 -0.32
N SER A 152 2.27 -22.41 0.26
CA SER A 152 2.88 -23.57 0.92
C SER A 152 1.96 -24.13 2.03
N GLY A 153 0.91 -24.83 1.63
CA GLY A 153 -0.10 -25.46 2.49
C GLY A 153 -0.19 -26.95 2.23
N GLY A 154 0.58 -27.47 1.27
CA GLY A 154 0.83 -28.91 1.14
C GLY A 154 1.79 -29.34 2.24
N GLY A 155 1.26 -29.59 3.45
CA GLY A 155 2.03 -30.23 4.51
C GLY A 155 2.74 -31.49 3.98
N ALA A 156 3.91 -31.80 4.52
CA ALA A 156 4.72 -32.93 4.08
C ALA A 156 3.86 -34.21 3.98
N ARG A 157 3.63 -34.70 2.75
CA ARG A 157 2.89 -35.94 2.50
C ARG A 157 3.81 -37.11 2.86
N ILE A 158 3.50 -37.79 3.96
CA ILE A 158 4.24 -38.97 4.42
C ILE A 158 3.43 -40.20 4.05
N VAL A 159 3.98 -41.05 3.18
CA VAL A 159 3.39 -42.34 2.82
C VAL A 159 4.14 -43.43 3.58
N PHE A 160 3.42 -44.19 4.42
CA PHE A 160 4.00 -45.26 5.24
C PHE A 160 3.34 -46.59 4.87
N ASN A 161 4.12 -47.50 4.28
CA ASN A 161 3.64 -48.82 3.88
C ASN A 161 4.09 -49.86 4.91
N VAL A 162 3.14 -50.57 5.52
CA VAL A 162 3.40 -51.67 6.44
C VAL A 162 3.00 -52.99 5.79
N SER A 163 3.93 -53.93 5.72
CA SER A 163 3.64 -55.31 5.36
C SER A 163 3.97 -56.19 6.57
N THR A 164 2.97 -56.92 7.07
CA THR A 164 3.16 -57.87 8.16
C THR A 164 2.50 -59.20 7.78
N PRO A 165 3.19 -60.35 7.94
CA PRO A 165 2.63 -61.66 7.62
C PRO A 165 1.61 -62.17 8.65
N ASP A 166 1.58 -61.60 9.86
CA ASP A 166 0.71 -61.99 10.98
C ASP A 166 0.22 -60.76 11.78
N ALA A 167 -1.07 -60.70 12.08
CA ALA A 167 -1.70 -59.60 12.81
C ALA A 167 -1.30 -59.56 14.29
N GLU A 168 -0.99 -60.72 14.90
CA GLU A 168 -0.59 -60.76 16.31
C GLU A 168 0.77 -60.08 16.55
N SER A 169 1.71 -60.37 15.67
CA SER A 169 3.04 -59.77 15.65
C SER A 169 3.01 -58.25 15.44
N PHE A 170 2.04 -57.76 14.66
CA PHE A 170 1.80 -56.33 14.49
C PHE A 170 1.30 -55.67 15.79
N ARG A 171 0.31 -56.26 16.47
CA ARG A 171 -0.21 -55.75 17.75
C ARG A 171 0.89 -55.63 18.81
N LYS A 172 1.81 -56.60 18.85
CA LYS A 172 2.96 -56.57 19.76
C LYS A 172 3.95 -55.44 19.45
N SER A 173 4.00 -54.97 18.20
CA SER A 173 4.94 -53.95 17.71
C SER A 173 4.29 -52.58 17.43
N GLU A 174 2.99 -52.43 17.67
CA GLU A 174 2.19 -51.23 17.41
C GLU A 174 2.79 -49.96 18.06
N GLY A 175 3.30 -50.10 19.29
CA GLY A 175 3.97 -49.01 20.01
C GLY A 175 5.26 -48.52 19.33
N GLN A 176 6.01 -49.40 18.68
CA GLN A 176 7.21 -49.01 17.95
C GLN A 176 6.86 -48.36 16.60
N VAL A 177 5.87 -48.90 15.89
CA VAL A 177 5.41 -48.36 14.60
C VAL A 177 4.84 -46.95 14.78
N SER A 178 4.02 -46.73 15.81
CA SER A 178 3.47 -45.40 16.14
C SER A 178 4.57 -44.40 16.54
N ALA A 179 5.61 -44.84 17.26
CA ALA A 179 6.75 -44.00 17.59
C ALA A 179 7.58 -43.62 16.35
N MET A 180 7.77 -44.54 15.40
CA MET A 180 8.43 -44.26 14.12
C MET A 180 7.63 -43.26 13.27
N LEU A 181 6.30 -43.43 13.20
CA LEU A 181 5.42 -42.50 12.50
C LEU A 181 5.48 -41.09 13.11
N ALA A 182 5.35 -40.98 14.44
CA ALA A 182 5.42 -39.69 15.13
C ALA A 182 6.76 -38.97 14.89
N ARG A 183 7.86 -39.72 14.82
CA ARG A 183 9.18 -39.18 14.51
C ARG A 183 9.30 -38.74 13.05
N ALA A 184 8.74 -39.50 12.10
CA ALA A 184 8.71 -39.15 10.68
C ALA A 184 7.89 -37.88 10.43
N VAL A 185 6.73 -37.73 11.08
CA VAL A 185 5.89 -36.52 11.01
C VAL A 185 6.64 -35.31 11.54
N ARG A 186 7.26 -35.44 12.72
CA ARG A 186 8.01 -34.33 13.34
C ARG A 186 9.21 -33.92 12.50
N SER A 187 9.87 -34.85 11.82
CA SER A 187 10.96 -34.53 10.90
C SER A 187 10.46 -33.88 9.60
N GLY A 188 9.33 -34.34 9.06
CA GLY A 188 8.72 -33.78 7.86
C GLY A 188 8.20 -32.35 8.05
N GLN A 189 7.64 -32.04 9.23
CA GLN A 189 7.22 -30.68 9.58
C GLN A 189 8.37 -29.70 9.82
N ARG A 190 9.60 -30.19 10.03
CA ARG A 190 10.77 -29.36 10.31
C ARG A 190 11.58 -28.98 9.06
N ASN A 191 11.32 -29.64 7.93
CA ASN A 191 12.03 -29.47 6.66
C ASN A 191 11.16 -28.80 5.58
N ILE A 192 10.09 -28.10 5.97
CA ILE A 192 9.26 -27.26 5.10
C ILE A 192 9.56 -25.78 5.33
#